data_AF-X1AUI6-F1
#
_entry.id   AF-X1AUI6-F1
#
_cell.length_a   1.000
_cell.length_b   1.000
_cell.length_c   1.000
_cell.angle_alpha   90.00
_cell.angle_beta   90.00
_cell.angle_gamma   90.00
#
_symmetry.space_group_name_H-M   'P 1'
#
loop_
_entity.id
_entity.type
_entity.pdbx_description
1 polymer ?
#
loop_
_entity_poly.entity_id
_entity_poly.type
_entity_poly.pdbx_seq_one_letter_code
_entity_poly.pdbx_strand_id
1 'polypeptide(L)' 'IIKTKKENSKKLIEIINSIHSYEVSECIGFDITEGSKKYLDWMDKIIKI' A
#
# COMPACT_ATOMS: atom_id res chain seq x y z
N ILE A 1 -7.92 2.99 4.40
CA ILE A 1 -6.85 1.96 4.60
C ILE A 1 -6.61 1.22 3.31
N ILE A 2 -5.49 1.52 2.65
CA ILE A 2 -5.03 0.87 1.42
C ILE A 2 -4.16 -0.33 1.82
N LYS A 3 -4.27 -1.46 1.09
CA LYS A 3 -3.41 -2.63 1.28
C LYS A 3 -2.58 -2.79 0.01
N THR A 4 -1.27 -2.87 0.18
CA THR A 4 -0.32 -3.02 -0.93
C THR A 4 0.91 -3.76 -0.45
N LYS A 5 1.81 -4.08 -1.37
CA LYS A 5 3.13 -4.61 -1.01
C LYS A 5 4.07 -3.49 -0.58
N LYS A 6 5.03 -3.82 0.28
CA LYS A 6 5.99 -2.85 0.83
C LYS A 6 6.79 -2.15 -0.28
N GLU A 7 7.14 -2.88 -1.32
CA GLU A 7 7.90 -2.40 -2.48
C GLU A 7 7.14 -1.32 -3.26
N ASN A 8 5.80 -1.35 -3.23
CA ASN A 8 4.94 -0.41 -3.95
C ASN A 8 4.59 0.84 -3.14
N SER A 9 4.95 0.87 -1.84
CA SER A 9 4.55 1.94 -0.92
C SER A 9 5.03 3.33 -1.40
N LYS A 10 6.28 3.44 -1.86
CA LYS A 10 6.84 4.70 -2.35
C LYS A 10 6.05 5.27 -3.53
N LYS A 11 5.80 4.43 -4.55
CA LYS A 11 5.03 4.82 -5.74
C LYS A 11 3.59 5.18 -5.38
N LEU A 12 2.98 4.46 -4.44
CA LEU A 12 1.64 4.78 -3.95
C LEU A 12 1.60 6.16 -3.28
N ILE A 13 2.57 6.48 -2.42
CA ILE A 13 2.66 7.79 -1.75
C ILE A 13 2.85 8.91 -2.76
N GLU A 14 3.71 8.73 -3.78
CA GLU A 14 3.92 9.70 -4.86
C GLU A 14 2.62 9.95 -5.63
N ILE A 15 1.87 8.89 -5.97
CA ILE A 15 0.57 9.03 -6.63
C ILE A 15 -0.41 9.79 -5.74
N ILE A 16 -0.54 9.43 -4.46
CA ILE A 16 -1.44 10.12 -3.53
C ILE A 16 -1.07 11.61 -3.46
N ASN A 17 0.20 11.95 -3.26
CA ASN A 17 0.66 13.34 -3.23
C ASN A 17 0.34 14.11 -4.52
N SER A 18 0.32 13.45 -5.67
CA SER A 18 0.01 14.12 -6.95
C SER A 18 -1.48 14.38 -7.20
N ILE A 19 -2.38 13.61 -6.56
CA ILE A 19 -3.83 13.66 -6.83
C ILE A 19 -4.65 14.18 -5.65
N HIS A 20 -4.08 14.14 -4.45
CA HIS A 20 -4.78 14.56 -3.25
C HIS A 20 -4.82 16.09 -3.18
N SER A 21 -5.96 16.64 -2.78
CA SER A 21 -6.18 18.08 -2.70
C SER A 21 -5.44 18.79 -1.55
N TYR A 22 -4.72 18.03 -0.71
CA TYR A 22 -4.05 18.58 0.47
C TYR A 22 -2.61 18.88 0.12
N GLU A 23 -2.10 20.01 0.60
CA GLU A 23 -0.70 20.40 0.43
C GLU A 23 0.26 19.35 1.04
N VAL A 24 -0.11 18.78 2.18
CA VAL A 24 0.60 17.68 2.83
C VAL A 24 -0.38 16.54 3.06
N SER A 25 -0.30 15.49 2.24
CA SER A 25 -1.14 14.30 2.40
C SER A 25 -0.56 13.36 3.45
N GLU A 26 -1.41 12.88 4.37
CA GLU A 26 -0.98 11.89 5.37
C GLU A 26 -0.94 10.50 4.73
N CYS A 27 0.25 9.89 4.71
CA CYS A 27 0.45 8.52 4.28
C CYS A 27 1.35 7.77 5.27
N ILE A 28 0.74 6.93 6.11
CA ILE A 28 1.45 6.12 7.12
C ILE A 28 1.21 4.64 6.82
N GLY A 29 2.29 3.84 6.86
CA GLY A 29 2.24 2.39 6.66
C GLY A 29 2.49 1.61 7.94
N PHE A 30 1.81 0.48 8.09
CA PHE A 30 2.03 -0.49 9.16
C PHE A 30 2.43 -1.83 8.55
N ASP A 31 3.50 -2.45 9.06
CA ASP A 31 3.89 -3.79 8.65
C ASP A 31 2.86 -4.81 9.21
N ILE A 32 2.44 -5.76 8.37
CA ILE A 32 1.58 -6.87 8.77
C ILE A 32 2.46 -8.06 9.09
N THR A 33 2.56 -8.43 10.37
CA THR A 33 3.40 -9.56 10.82
C THR A 33 2.66 -10.89 10.75
N GLU A 34 1.33 -10.88 10.87
CA GLU A 34 0.48 -12.08 10.81
C GLU A 34 -0.87 -11.77 10.14
N GLY A 35 -1.46 -12.80 9.51
CA GLY A 35 -2.74 -12.67 8.82
C GLY A 35 -3.18 -13.96 8.15
N SER A 36 -4.34 -13.93 7.49
CA SER A 36 -4.82 -15.09 6.73
C SER A 36 -3.89 -15.40 5.57
N LYS A 37 -3.19 -16.55 5.62
CA LYS A 37 -2.28 -17.00 4.55
C LYS A 37 -2.95 -16.99 3.18
N LYS A 38 -4.19 -17.48 3.08
CA LYS A 38 -4.95 -17.51 1.83
C LYS A 38 -5.15 -16.09 1.25
N TYR A 39 -5.38 -15.10 2.10
CA TYR A 39 -5.57 -13.71 1.68
C TYR A 39 -4.25 -13.08 1.24
N LEU A 40 -3.17 -13.28 2.02
CA LEU A 40 -1.84 -12.78 1.68
C LEU A 40 -1.33 -13.40 0.36
N ASP A 41 -1.50 -14.71 0.18
CA ASP A 41 -1.16 -15.41 -1.07
C ASP A 41 -1.97 -14.87 -2.27
N TRP A 42 -3.23 -14.47 -2.07
CA TRP A 42 -4.04 -13.85 -3.12
C TRP A 42 -3.54 -12.44 -3.46
N MET A 43 -3.24 -11.62 -2.44
CA MET A 43 -2.64 -10.30 -2.61
C MET A 43 -1.33 -10.37 -3.39
N ASP A 44 -0.50 -11.39 -3.12
CA ASP A 44 0.76 -11.59 -3.82
C ASP A 44 0.60 -11.86 -5.31
N LYS A 45 -0.49 -12.53 -5.69
CA LYS A 45 -0.83 -12.83 -7.09
C LYS A 45 -1.40 -11.62 -7.83
N ILE A 46 -2.22 -10.81 -7.16
CA ILE A 46 -2.93 -9.70 -7.82
C ILE A 46 -2.14 -8.39 -7.83
N ILE A 47 -1.24 -8.16 -6.87
CA ILE A 47 -0.42 -6.95 -6.78
C ILE A 47 0.94 -7.20 -7.41
N LYS A 48 1.18 -6.55 -8.54
CA LYS A 48 2.46 -6.56 -9.27
C LYS A 48 3.39 -5.47 -8.73
N ILE A 49 4.70 -5.72 -8.82
CA ILE A 49 5.76 -4.73 -8.57
C ILE A 49 5.93 -3.88 -9.83
#